data_AF-A0A2G2WP93-F1
#
_entry.id   AF-A0A2G2WP93-F1
#
_cell.length_a   1.000
_cell.length_b   1.000
_cell.length_c   1.000
_cell.angle_alpha   90.00
_cell.angle_beta   90.00
_cell.angle_gamma   90.00
#
_symmetry.space_group_name_H-M   'P 1'
#
loop_
_entity.id
_entity.type
_entity.pdbx_description
1 polymer ?
#
loop_
_entity_poly.entity_id
_entity_poly.type
_entity_poly.pdbx_seq_one_letter_code
_entity_poly.pdbx_strand_id
1 'polypeptide(L)'
;MAALDAKASHVNSISNQIHQLRPKTGSSGHPVPQLNCLSWRLAVETNNIKDWKLVPLQCEGYVGHYMLGKQYREDCYNVVAAAIQYAKTLKIAKDSKDVWIFDIDETTLSNLPYYARSDVAFGAIKFNATKFDEWTREGKAPAVPGALYLYKALLSMGIKPVFITGTKEEFRQIRIANLKKVGYSSWIKLVLKGVNDTGSSVMYKSAKRAELVKDGYRIVGNIGDQWSDLLGDYVGQRTFKLPDPMYYIA
;
A
#
# COMPACT_ATOMS: atom_id res chain seq x y z
N MET A 1 1.40 -54.19 47.02
CA MET A 1 1.69 -52.90 47.67
C MET A 1 2.72 -52.20 46.81
N ALA A 2 2.54 -51.03 46.20
CA ALA A 2 1.54 -49.96 46.30
C ALA A 2 1.31 -49.43 44.86
N ALA A 3 0.06 -49.39 44.38
CA ALA A 3 -0.84 -48.23 44.36
C ALA A 3 -0.53 -47.22 43.25
N LEU A 4 -1.54 -47.05 42.39
CA LEU A 4 -1.63 -46.17 41.24
C LEU A 4 -1.44 -44.70 41.61
N ASP A 5 -0.87 -43.93 40.69
CA ASP A 5 -1.24 -42.51 40.54
C ASP A 5 -1.46 -42.20 39.06
N ALA A 6 -2.75 -42.21 38.68
CA ALA A 6 -3.22 -41.72 37.40
C ALA A 6 -3.31 -40.19 37.49
N LYS A 7 -2.41 -39.48 36.80
CA LYS A 7 -2.60 -38.04 36.55
C LYS A 7 -3.49 -37.86 35.33
N ALA A 8 -4.76 -37.57 35.63
CA ALA A 8 -5.78 -37.17 34.69
C ALA A 8 -5.41 -35.86 33.98
N SER A 9 -5.61 -35.87 32.65
CA SER A 9 -6.05 -34.79 31.77
C SER A 9 -5.68 -33.34 32.12
N HIS A 10 -4.68 -32.79 31.41
CA HIS A 10 -4.71 -31.38 31.03
C HIS A 10 -5.13 -31.26 29.56
N VAL A 11 -6.44 -31.41 29.33
CA VAL A 11 -7.06 -30.73 28.20
C VAL A 11 -7.02 -29.26 28.57
N ASN A 12 -6.04 -28.52 28.03
CA ASN A 12 -6.09 -27.07 28.06
C ASN A 12 -7.33 -26.67 27.26
N SER A 13 -8.44 -26.44 27.96
CA SER A 13 -9.60 -25.79 27.40
C SER A 13 -9.13 -24.40 26.99
N ILE A 14 -8.88 -24.19 25.70
CA ILE A 14 -8.83 -22.86 25.15
C ILE A 14 -10.23 -22.30 25.39
N SER A 15 -10.38 -21.50 26.44
CA SER A 15 -11.59 -20.74 26.67
C SER A 15 -11.78 -19.88 25.43
N ASN A 16 -12.70 -20.26 24.56
CA ASN A 16 -13.24 -19.39 23.53
C ASN A 16 -13.95 -18.24 24.26
N GLN A 17 -13.17 -17.27 24.77
CA GLN A 17 -13.70 -16.00 25.21
C GLN A 17 -14.22 -15.32 23.95
N ILE A 18 -15.52 -15.49 23.70
CA ILE A 18 -16.25 -14.61 22.79
C ILE A 18 -16.25 -13.26 23.48
N HIS A 19 -15.31 -12.38 23.10
CA HIS A 19 -15.40 -10.98 23.43
C HIS A 19 -16.65 -10.45 22.73
N GLN A 20 -17.77 -10.38 23.47
CA GLN A 20 -18.95 -9.67 22.99
C GLN A 20 -18.50 -8.29 22.51
N LEU A 21 -18.96 -7.89 21.32
CA LEU A 21 -18.81 -6.54 20.78
C LEU A 21 -19.49 -5.58 21.75
N ARG A 22 -18.84 -5.24 22.86
CA ARG A 22 -19.32 -4.23 23.80
C ARG A 22 -19.27 -2.92 23.02
N PRO A 23 -20.42 -2.26 22.79
CA PRO A 23 -20.43 -0.91 22.28
C PRO A 23 -19.55 -0.07 23.21
N LYS A 24 -18.72 0.80 22.63
CA LYS A 24 -17.92 1.76 23.41
C LYS A 24 -18.78 2.76 24.20
N THR A 25 -20.10 2.68 24.12
CA THR A 25 -21.05 3.50 24.87
C THR A 25 -21.81 2.64 25.87
N GLY A 26 -21.71 2.98 27.16
CA GLY A 26 -22.68 2.55 28.16
C GLY A 26 -24.02 3.28 27.98
N SER A 27 -25.06 2.80 28.67
CA SER A 27 -26.44 3.35 28.67
C SER A 27 -26.56 4.83 29.07
N SER A 28 -25.45 5.47 29.44
CA SER A 28 -25.36 6.84 29.96
C SER A 28 -24.79 7.87 28.95
N GLY A 29 -24.50 7.49 27.70
CA GLY A 29 -24.28 8.46 26.61
C GLY A 29 -22.98 9.29 26.63
N HIS A 30 -21.95 8.91 27.40
CA HIS A 30 -20.67 9.63 27.37
C HIS A 30 -19.77 9.17 26.21
N PRO A 31 -19.17 10.09 25.43
CA PRO A 31 -18.21 9.75 24.38
C PRO A 31 -16.92 9.20 25.01
N VAL A 32 -16.36 8.12 24.43
CA VAL A 32 -15.04 7.60 24.84
C VAL A 32 -13.96 8.56 24.36
N PRO A 33 -13.33 9.35 25.24
CA PRO A 33 -12.35 10.34 24.85
C PRO A 33 -10.99 9.65 24.78
N GLN A 34 -10.66 9.10 23.61
CA GLN A 34 -9.30 8.72 23.17
C GLN A 34 -9.39 8.14 21.75
N LEU A 35 -8.64 8.71 20.80
CA LEU A 35 -8.53 8.11 19.47
C LEU A 35 -7.72 6.83 19.60
N ASN A 36 -8.37 5.68 19.37
CA ASN A 36 -7.65 4.44 19.23
C ASN A 36 -6.93 4.45 17.87
N CYS A 37 -5.62 4.65 17.87
CA CYS A 37 -4.81 4.78 16.65
C CYS A 37 -4.84 3.54 15.76
N LEU A 38 -5.05 2.35 16.31
CA LEU A 38 -5.29 1.14 15.54
C LEU A 38 -6.63 1.20 14.81
N SER A 39 -7.69 1.63 15.49
CA SER A 39 -9.00 1.85 14.86
C SER A 39 -8.95 2.96 13.82
N TRP A 40 -8.18 4.03 14.07
CA TRP A 40 -7.96 5.10 13.10
C TRP A 40 -7.24 4.57 11.84
N ARG A 41 -6.14 3.83 12.01
CA ARG A 41 -5.43 3.17 10.89
C ARG A 41 -6.39 2.31 10.08
N LEU A 42 -7.14 1.42 10.75
CA LEU A 42 -8.11 0.58 10.06
C LEU A 42 -9.11 1.44 9.25
N ALA A 43 -9.65 2.50 9.85
CA ALA A 43 -10.65 3.33 9.20
C ALA A 43 -10.11 4.13 8.01
N VAL A 44 -8.84 4.58 8.02
CA VAL A 44 -8.22 5.21 6.83
C VAL A 44 -7.91 4.16 5.77
N GLU A 45 -7.41 2.98 6.14
CA GLU A 45 -7.09 1.90 5.21
C GLU A 45 -8.32 1.35 4.49
N THR A 46 -9.46 1.27 5.19
CA THR A 46 -10.74 0.82 4.62
C THR A 46 -11.56 1.95 3.99
N ASN A 47 -10.96 3.13 3.77
CA ASN A 47 -11.60 4.27 3.12
C ASN A 47 -12.84 4.82 3.85
N ASN A 48 -12.97 4.60 5.17
CA ASN A 48 -14.06 5.13 5.98
C ASN A 48 -13.77 6.56 6.47
N ILE A 49 -12.51 6.85 6.78
CA ILE A 49 -12.02 8.21 7.03
C ILE A 49 -11.27 8.67 5.78
N LYS A 50 -11.83 9.67 5.11
CA LYS A 50 -11.30 10.25 3.85
C LYS A 50 -10.82 11.67 4.07
N ASP A 51 -10.03 12.16 3.12
CA ASP A 51 -9.58 13.56 3.02
C ASP A 51 -8.86 14.11 4.25
N TRP A 52 -8.36 13.22 5.12
CA TRP A 52 -7.56 13.59 6.28
C TRP A 52 -6.25 14.24 5.84
N LYS A 53 -5.77 15.20 6.63
CA LYS A 53 -4.65 16.07 6.22
C LYS A 53 -3.32 15.68 6.84
N LEU A 54 -3.37 15.16 8.06
CA LEU A 54 -2.21 14.77 8.85
C LEU A 54 -2.56 13.53 9.66
N VAL A 55 -1.54 12.73 9.96
CA VAL A 55 -1.65 11.75 11.03
C VAL A 55 -1.96 12.51 12.32
N PRO A 56 -2.99 12.11 13.10
CA PRO A 56 -3.25 12.72 14.39
C PRO A 56 -1.99 12.69 15.26
N LEU A 57 -1.59 13.82 15.85
CA LEU A 57 -0.32 13.92 16.56
C LEU A 57 -0.16 12.85 17.65
N GLN A 58 -1.23 12.53 18.36
CA GLN A 58 -1.25 11.45 19.37
C GLN A 58 -1.03 10.03 18.80
N CYS A 59 -1.14 9.86 17.48
CA CYS A 59 -0.91 8.61 16.75
C CYS A 59 0.44 8.54 16.04
N GLU A 60 1.26 9.60 16.07
CA GLU A 60 2.59 9.63 15.45
C GLU A 60 3.43 8.42 15.89
N GLY A 61 3.58 8.24 17.20
CA GLY A 61 4.29 7.09 17.75
C GLY A 61 3.70 5.76 17.30
N TYR A 62 2.36 5.60 17.29
CA TYR A 62 1.72 4.37 16.82
C TYR A 62 2.05 4.08 15.34
N VAL A 63 1.92 5.09 14.48
CA VAL A 63 2.20 4.95 13.04
C VAL A 63 3.67 4.62 12.82
N GLY A 64 4.59 5.29 13.51
CA GLY A 64 6.01 4.99 13.45
C GLY A 64 6.33 3.54 13.84
N HIS A 65 5.78 3.05 14.95
CA HIS A 65 5.95 1.66 15.38
C HIS A 65 5.36 0.66 14.38
N TYR A 66 4.21 0.97 13.77
CA TYR A 66 3.60 0.13 12.75
C TYR A 66 4.50 0.06 11.50
N MET A 67 4.88 1.20 10.93
CA MET A 67 5.64 1.30 9.67
C MET A 67 7.04 0.71 9.78
N LEU A 68 7.73 0.92 10.91
CA LEU A 68 9.06 0.36 11.15
C LEU A 68 9.00 -1.11 11.61
N GLY A 69 7.84 -1.56 12.10
CA GLY A 69 7.65 -2.85 12.77
C GLY A 69 7.29 -4.02 11.85
N LYS A 70 7.16 -5.19 12.46
CA LYS A 70 6.83 -6.44 11.76
C LYS A 70 5.46 -6.39 11.10
N GLN A 71 4.47 -5.75 11.73
CA GLN A 71 3.08 -5.78 11.25
C GLN A 71 2.93 -5.17 9.84
N TYR A 72 3.56 -4.02 9.55
CA TYR A 72 3.52 -3.44 8.20
C TYR A 72 4.04 -4.41 7.13
N ARG A 73 5.14 -5.11 7.42
CA ARG A 73 5.71 -6.11 6.51
C ARG A 73 4.76 -7.27 6.26
N GLU A 74 4.17 -7.83 7.32
CA GLU A 74 3.18 -8.91 7.22
C GLU A 74 1.93 -8.48 6.45
N ASP A 75 1.42 -7.27 6.71
CA ASP A 75 0.28 -6.70 6.00
C ASP A 75 0.60 -6.57 4.49
N CYS A 76 1.77 -6.05 4.12
CA CYS A 76 2.24 -6.00 2.73
C CYS A 76 2.38 -7.40 2.10
N TYR A 77 3.00 -8.36 2.81
CA TYR A 77 3.18 -9.72 2.30
C TYR A 77 1.84 -10.44 2.07
N ASN A 78 0.86 -10.23 2.93
CA ASN A 78 -0.48 -10.80 2.77
C ASN A 78 -1.18 -10.27 1.51
N VAL A 79 -1.10 -8.95 1.25
CA VAL A 79 -1.63 -8.34 0.03
C VAL A 79 -0.94 -8.91 -1.21
N VAL A 80 0.40 -8.98 -1.19
CA VAL A 80 1.20 -9.54 -2.29
C VAL A 80 0.90 -11.03 -2.51
N ALA A 81 0.74 -11.82 -1.46
CA ALA A 81 0.37 -13.22 -1.57
C ALA A 81 -0.99 -13.37 -2.23
N ALA A 82 -1.99 -12.59 -1.83
CA ALA A 82 -3.30 -12.58 -2.46
C ALA A 82 -3.23 -12.19 -3.94
N ALA A 83 -2.41 -11.19 -4.28
CA ALA A 83 -2.17 -10.77 -5.66
C ALA A 83 -1.55 -11.88 -6.51
N ILE A 84 -0.53 -12.57 -6.01
CA ILE A 84 0.11 -13.69 -6.70
C ILE A 84 -0.87 -14.86 -6.88
N GLN A 85 -1.64 -15.20 -5.85
CA GLN A 85 -2.62 -16.29 -5.95
C GLN A 85 -3.69 -15.97 -7.00
N TYR A 86 -4.17 -14.74 -7.05
CA TYR A 86 -5.06 -14.30 -8.12
C TYR A 86 -4.38 -14.37 -9.49
N ALA A 87 -3.15 -13.85 -9.63
CA ALA A 87 -2.44 -13.85 -10.91
C ALA A 87 -2.27 -15.25 -11.51
N LYS A 88 -2.05 -16.27 -10.66
CA LYS A 88 -1.96 -17.68 -11.08
C LYS A 88 -3.25 -18.24 -11.68
N THR A 89 -4.40 -17.62 -11.40
CA THR A 89 -5.70 -18.05 -11.96
C THR A 89 -5.96 -17.48 -13.35
N LEU A 90 -5.18 -16.51 -13.79
CA LEU A 90 -5.41 -15.79 -15.04
C LEU A 90 -4.93 -16.61 -16.24
N LYS A 91 -5.73 -16.57 -17.32
CA LYS A 91 -5.34 -17.06 -18.63
C LYS A 91 -4.67 -15.93 -19.39
N ILE A 92 -3.34 -15.90 -19.36
CA ILE A 92 -2.54 -14.86 -20.02
C ILE A 92 -2.42 -15.14 -21.52
N ALA A 93 -2.74 -14.15 -22.35
CA ALA A 93 -2.60 -14.27 -23.79
C ALA A 93 -1.13 -14.13 -24.21
N LYS A 94 -0.75 -14.80 -25.31
CA LYS A 94 0.64 -14.83 -25.80
C LYS A 94 1.01 -13.62 -26.68
N ASP A 95 0.28 -12.51 -26.57
CA ASP A 95 0.47 -11.27 -27.34
C ASP A 95 1.20 -10.16 -26.55
N SER A 96 1.60 -10.44 -25.30
CA SER A 96 2.25 -9.48 -24.39
C SER A 96 1.42 -8.22 -24.07
N LYS A 97 0.09 -8.28 -24.21
CA LYS A 97 -0.80 -7.16 -23.91
C LYS A 97 -1.44 -7.20 -22.52
N ASP A 98 -1.28 -8.30 -21.76
CA ASP A 98 -1.73 -8.38 -20.36
C ASP A 98 -0.76 -7.63 -19.45
N VAL A 99 -1.23 -6.54 -18.86
CA VAL A 99 -0.43 -5.64 -18.02
C VAL A 99 -0.89 -5.63 -16.57
N TRP A 100 0.06 -5.43 -15.67
CA TRP A 100 -0.20 -5.15 -14.26
C TRP A 100 0.29 -3.76 -13.91
N ILE A 101 -0.59 -2.95 -13.33
CA ILE A 101 -0.27 -1.58 -12.94
C ILE A 101 0.30 -1.56 -11.54
N PHE A 102 1.39 -0.81 -11.39
CA PHE A 102 2.02 -0.49 -10.12
C PHE A 102 2.04 1.03 -9.93
N ASP A 103 1.61 1.51 -8.76
CA ASP A 103 2.10 2.79 -8.26
C ASP A 103 3.59 2.70 -7.85
N ILE A 104 4.23 3.85 -7.61
CA ILE A 104 5.62 3.92 -7.15
C ILE A 104 5.73 4.19 -5.65
N ASP A 105 5.21 5.30 -5.16
CA ASP A 105 5.51 5.80 -3.82
C ASP A 105 4.72 4.98 -2.79
N GLU A 106 5.37 4.42 -1.77
CA GLU A 106 4.79 3.46 -0.80
C GLU A 106 4.20 2.15 -1.42
N THR A 107 4.25 2.00 -2.74
CA THR A 107 3.84 0.78 -3.46
C THR A 107 5.02 -0.06 -3.95
N THR A 108 6.00 0.54 -4.62
CA THR A 108 7.23 -0.16 -5.04
C THR A 108 8.49 0.42 -4.44
N LEU A 109 8.55 1.74 -4.25
CA LEU A 109 9.61 2.45 -3.56
C LEU A 109 9.06 3.06 -2.28
N SER A 110 9.69 2.80 -1.14
CA SER A 110 9.27 3.35 0.14
C SER A 110 9.99 4.64 0.47
N ASN A 111 9.22 5.69 0.75
CA ASN A 111 9.70 6.95 1.29
C ASN A 111 9.73 6.94 2.83
N LEU A 112 9.56 5.78 3.47
CA LEU A 112 9.64 5.64 4.93
C LEU A 112 10.90 6.27 5.55
N PRO A 113 12.11 6.22 4.96
CA PRO A 113 13.26 6.93 5.53
C PRO A 113 13.13 8.46 5.54
N TYR A 114 12.33 9.04 4.64
CA TYR A 114 11.95 10.45 4.70
C TYR A 114 10.87 10.70 5.76
N TYR A 115 9.82 9.87 5.78
CA TYR A 115 8.72 10.02 6.73
C TYR A 115 9.13 9.79 8.19
N ALA A 116 10.15 8.97 8.45
CA ALA A 116 10.71 8.73 9.77
C ALA A 116 11.55 9.89 10.32
N ARG A 117 11.81 10.94 9.54
CA ARG A 117 12.54 12.13 10.02
C ARG A 117 11.66 12.90 11.01
N SER A 118 12.28 13.50 12.02
CA SER A 118 11.56 14.26 13.06
C SER A 118 10.81 15.47 12.53
N ASP A 119 11.21 16.03 11.39
CA ASP A 119 10.56 17.16 10.72
C ASP A 119 9.42 16.75 9.76
N VAL A 120 9.14 15.45 9.65
CA VAL A 120 8.00 14.87 8.91
C VAL A 120 7.09 14.07 9.85
N ALA A 121 7.68 13.41 10.86
CA ALA A 121 7.01 12.72 11.97
C ALA A 121 5.91 11.75 11.51
N PHE A 122 6.26 10.87 10.58
CA PHE A 122 5.37 9.89 9.96
C PHE A 122 4.07 10.48 9.38
N GLY A 123 4.10 11.75 8.97
CA GLY A 123 2.94 12.47 8.42
C GLY A 123 2.13 13.26 9.46
N ALA A 124 2.60 13.34 10.70
CA ALA A 124 2.00 14.21 11.73
C ALA A 124 2.37 15.70 11.55
N ILE A 125 3.43 15.98 10.77
CA ILE A 125 3.84 17.35 10.40
C ILE A 125 3.44 17.63 8.96
N LYS A 126 3.08 18.89 8.68
CA LYS A 126 2.67 19.35 7.35
C LYS A 126 3.72 19.04 6.29
N PHE A 127 3.28 18.40 5.21
CA PHE A 127 4.10 18.06 4.07
C PHE A 127 4.81 19.28 3.47
N ASN A 128 6.11 19.12 3.20
CA ASN A 128 6.94 20.12 2.54
C ASN A 128 7.42 19.59 1.19
N ALA A 129 6.81 20.10 0.11
CA ALA A 129 7.09 19.64 -1.24
C ALA A 129 8.56 19.84 -1.65
N THR A 130 9.19 20.96 -1.27
CA THR A 130 10.60 21.22 -1.59
C THR A 130 11.52 20.18 -0.96
N LYS A 131 11.32 19.87 0.32
CA LYS A 131 12.10 18.83 1.03
C LYS A 131 11.84 17.44 0.46
N PHE A 132 10.62 17.14 0.04
CA PHE A 132 10.31 15.86 -0.58
C PHE A 132 10.90 15.73 -1.98
N ASP A 133 10.92 16.82 -2.75
CA ASP A 133 11.61 16.89 -4.04
C ASP A 133 13.12 16.68 -3.84
N GLU A 134 13.73 17.27 -2.81
CA GLU A 134 15.14 16.99 -2.42
C GLU A 134 15.36 15.51 -2.10
N TRP A 135 14.52 14.91 -1.26
CA TRP A 135 14.56 13.46 -0.97
C TRP A 135 14.45 12.62 -2.25
N THR A 136 13.53 12.98 -3.14
CA THR A 136 13.32 12.27 -4.41
C THR A 136 14.59 12.30 -5.26
N ARG A 137 15.29 13.45 -5.33
CA ARG A 137 16.56 13.59 -6.06
C ARG A 137 17.67 12.69 -5.55
N GLU A 138 17.63 12.29 -4.28
CA GLU A 138 18.62 11.36 -3.72
C GLU A 138 18.55 9.96 -4.35
N GLY A 139 17.41 9.57 -4.95
CA GLY A 139 17.29 8.32 -5.72
C GLY A 139 17.62 7.06 -4.93
N LYS A 140 17.34 7.07 -3.61
CA LYS A 140 17.76 6.04 -2.66
C LYS A 140 16.62 5.38 -1.89
N ALA A 141 15.37 5.57 -2.31
CA ALA A 141 14.22 4.94 -1.69
C ALA A 141 14.36 3.39 -1.76
N PRO A 142 14.25 2.65 -0.64
CA PRO A 142 14.28 1.19 -0.66
C PRO A 142 13.02 0.60 -1.31
N ALA A 143 13.03 -0.69 -1.63
CA ALA A 143 11.82 -1.37 -2.08
C ALA A 143 10.80 -1.57 -0.94
N VAL A 144 9.52 -1.45 -1.26
CA VAL A 144 8.42 -1.81 -0.35
C VAL A 144 8.40 -3.32 -0.09
N PRO A 145 8.14 -3.78 1.15
CA PRO A 145 8.10 -5.21 1.47
C PRO A 145 7.18 -6.00 0.52
N GLY A 146 7.71 -7.09 -0.04
CA GLY A 146 6.96 -7.99 -0.93
C GLY A 146 6.71 -7.48 -2.35
N ALA A 147 6.72 -6.16 -2.61
CA ALA A 147 6.37 -5.62 -3.93
C ALA A 147 7.30 -6.11 -5.05
N LEU A 148 8.60 -6.22 -4.79
CA LEU A 148 9.56 -6.78 -5.74
C LEU A 148 9.32 -8.27 -6.02
N TYR A 149 8.82 -9.02 -5.02
CA TYR A 149 8.47 -10.43 -5.17
C TYR A 149 7.23 -10.59 -6.08
N LEU A 150 6.19 -9.76 -5.89
CA LEU A 150 5.05 -9.70 -6.82
C LEU A 150 5.53 -9.42 -8.24
N TYR A 151 6.32 -8.37 -8.43
CA TYR A 151 6.85 -7.98 -9.73
C TYR A 151 7.57 -9.15 -10.45
N LYS A 152 8.48 -9.84 -9.77
CA LYS A 152 9.19 -11.00 -10.33
C LYS A 152 8.25 -12.15 -10.65
N ALA A 153 7.27 -12.43 -9.78
CA ALA A 153 6.27 -13.46 -10.02
C ALA A 153 5.43 -13.16 -11.28
N LEU A 154 4.98 -11.91 -11.45
CA LEU A 154 4.20 -11.50 -12.63
C LEU A 154 5.00 -11.64 -13.92
N LEU A 155 6.28 -11.23 -13.92
CA LEU A 155 7.16 -11.42 -15.08
C LEU A 155 7.28 -12.90 -15.47
N SER A 156 7.42 -13.80 -14.48
CA SER A 156 7.48 -15.24 -14.73
C SER A 156 6.20 -15.82 -15.32
N MET A 157 5.07 -15.14 -15.11
CA MET A 157 3.76 -15.50 -15.67
C MET A 157 3.48 -14.81 -17.02
N GLY A 158 4.44 -14.05 -17.55
CA GLY A 158 4.29 -13.32 -18.81
C GLY A 158 3.50 -12.01 -18.70
N ILE A 159 3.04 -11.64 -17.50
CA ILE A 159 2.32 -10.40 -17.24
C ILE A 159 3.31 -9.24 -17.23
N LYS A 160 2.97 -8.16 -17.93
CA LYS A 160 3.89 -7.05 -18.16
C LYS A 160 3.66 -5.88 -17.18
N PRO A 161 4.67 -5.46 -16.40
CA PRO A 161 4.53 -4.33 -15.49
C PRO A 161 4.38 -3.01 -16.23
N VAL A 162 3.50 -2.15 -15.72
CA VAL A 162 3.38 -0.73 -16.09
C VAL A 162 3.38 0.09 -14.82
N PHE A 163 4.18 1.14 -14.77
CA PHE A 163 4.21 2.07 -13.63
C PHE A 163 3.42 3.33 -13.95
N ILE A 164 2.53 3.75 -13.04
CA ILE A 164 1.83 5.04 -13.10
C ILE A 164 1.97 5.72 -11.74
N THR A 165 2.67 6.85 -11.68
CA THR A 165 2.97 7.57 -10.43
C THR A 165 2.53 9.02 -10.48
N GLY A 166 2.22 9.59 -9.31
CA GLY A 166 2.04 11.03 -9.14
C GLY A 166 3.35 11.83 -9.12
N THR A 167 4.52 11.18 -9.12
CA THR A 167 5.83 11.85 -9.19
C THR A 167 5.92 12.69 -10.47
N LYS A 168 6.45 13.91 -10.33
CA LYS A 168 6.67 14.84 -11.45
C LYS A 168 7.62 14.27 -12.51
N GLU A 169 7.31 14.50 -13.78
CA GLU A 169 8.07 14.06 -14.95
C GLU A 169 9.56 14.42 -14.89
N GLU A 170 9.93 15.55 -14.28
CA GLU A 170 11.32 15.99 -14.09
C GLU A 170 12.19 14.97 -13.32
N PHE A 171 11.58 14.11 -12.50
CA PHE A 171 12.30 13.07 -11.75
C PHE A 171 12.43 11.74 -12.49
N ARG A 172 12.04 11.66 -13.77
CA ARG A 172 12.03 10.40 -14.54
C ARG A 172 13.33 9.61 -14.43
N GLN A 173 14.47 10.24 -14.71
CA GLN A 173 15.76 9.54 -14.70
C GLN A 173 16.13 9.04 -13.30
N ILE A 174 15.81 9.82 -12.27
CA ILE A 174 16.06 9.46 -10.88
C ILE A 174 15.19 8.25 -10.49
N ARG A 175 13.91 8.24 -10.85
CA ARG A 175 13.01 7.11 -10.59
C ARG A 175 13.44 5.85 -11.34
N ILE A 176 13.85 5.97 -12.60
CA ILE A 176 14.39 4.83 -13.37
C ILE A 176 15.62 4.24 -12.67
N ALA A 177 16.57 5.10 -12.26
CA ALA A 177 17.78 4.66 -11.57
C ALA A 177 17.44 3.98 -10.23
N ASN A 178 16.53 4.56 -9.44
CA ASN A 178 16.15 4.01 -8.15
C ASN A 178 15.40 2.66 -8.28
N LEU A 179 14.45 2.55 -9.22
CA LEU A 179 13.73 1.30 -9.50
C LEU A 179 14.71 0.19 -9.90
N LYS A 180 15.65 0.48 -10.81
CA LYS A 180 16.69 -0.47 -11.21
C LYS A 180 17.58 -0.88 -10.04
N LYS A 181 18.01 0.09 -9.22
CA LYS A 181 18.86 -0.14 -8.06
C LYS A 181 18.24 -1.13 -7.06
N VAL A 182 16.91 -1.09 -6.89
CA VAL A 182 16.20 -2.00 -5.97
C VAL A 182 15.66 -3.26 -6.66
N GLY A 183 15.96 -3.48 -7.94
CA GLY A 183 15.74 -4.75 -8.64
C GLY A 183 14.59 -4.79 -9.65
N TYR A 184 13.91 -3.67 -9.92
CA TYR A 184 12.94 -3.57 -11.01
C TYR A 184 13.67 -3.25 -12.31
N SER A 185 13.74 -4.20 -13.25
CA SER A 185 14.64 -4.11 -14.42
C SER A 185 13.93 -3.94 -15.77
N SER A 186 12.62 -4.18 -15.83
CA SER A 186 11.81 -4.18 -17.04
C SER A 186 10.37 -3.74 -16.77
N TRP A 187 9.81 -2.93 -17.65
CA TRP A 187 8.41 -2.51 -17.68
C TRP A 187 8.06 -2.06 -19.09
N ILE A 188 6.77 -2.10 -19.43
CA ILE A 188 6.29 -1.65 -20.74
C ILE A 188 6.23 -0.13 -20.81
N LYS A 189 5.74 0.50 -19.75
CA LYS A 189 5.64 1.96 -19.64
C LYS A 189 5.93 2.41 -18.21
N LEU A 190 6.52 3.59 -18.12
CA LEU A 190 6.69 4.36 -16.89
C LEU A 190 6.06 5.73 -17.13
N VAL A 191 4.90 5.96 -16.52
CA VAL A 191 4.09 7.17 -16.67
C VAL A 191 4.27 8.01 -15.40
N LEU A 192 4.83 9.21 -15.56
CA LEU A 192 4.97 10.21 -14.51
C LEU A 192 4.02 11.37 -14.79
N LYS A 193 3.79 12.22 -13.79
CA LYS A 193 2.89 13.36 -13.88
C LYS A 193 3.59 14.52 -14.59
N GLY A 194 3.11 14.87 -15.78
CA GLY A 194 3.57 16.01 -16.55
C GLY A 194 3.02 17.33 -16.02
N VAL A 195 3.60 18.44 -16.49
CA VAL A 195 3.20 19.80 -16.08
C VAL A 195 1.75 20.17 -16.48
N ASN A 196 1.24 19.54 -17.55
CA ASN A 196 -0.11 19.77 -18.05
C ASN A 196 -1.14 18.77 -17.47
N ASP A 197 -0.69 17.79 -16.67
CA ASP A 197 -1.60 16.85 -16.01
C ASP A 197 -2.25 17.54 -14.80
N THR A 198 -3.53 17.88 -14.93
CA THR A 198 -4.33 18.59 -13.93
C THR A 198 -5.38 17.68 -13.30
N GLY A 199 -6.07 18.17 -12.27
CA GLY A 199 -7.10 17.42 -11.55
C GLY A 199 -6.57 16.54 -10.42
N SER A 200 -7.48 15.77 -9.82
CA SER A 200 -7.16 14.85 -8.71
C SER A 200 -6.27 13.69 -9.17
N SER A 201 -5.67 12.99 -8.21
CA SER A 201 -4.88 11.79 -8.51
C SER A 201 -5.75 10.71 -9.17
N VAL A 202 -7.00 10.53 -8.71
CA VAL A 202 -7.98 9.62 -9.34
C VAL A 202 -8.19 9.97 -10.82
N MET A 203 -8.45 11.25 -11.14
CA MET A 203 -8.71 11.68 -12.52
C MET A 203 -7.48 11.44 -13.41
N TYR A 204 -6.31 11.89 -12.95
CA TYR A 204 -5.05 11.71 -13.66
C TYR A 204 -4.77 10.23 -13.93
N LYS A 205 -4.79 9.38 -12.90
CA LYS A 205 -4.50 7.95 -13.06
C LYS A 205 -5.55 7.23 -13.91
N SER A 206 -6.83 7.58 -13.78
CA SER A 206 -7.89 7.04 -14.65
C SER A 206 -7.64 7.36 -16.12
N ALA A 207 -7.26 8.60 -16.44
CA ALA A 207 -6.93 8.99 -17.81
C ALA A 207 -5.73 8.20 -18.36
N LYS A 208 -4.66 8.02 -17.56
CA LYS A 208 -3.50 7.23 -17.97
C LYS A 208 -3.80 5.75 -18.13
N ARG A 209 -4.71 5.19 -17.35
CA ARG A 209 -5.21 3.82 -17.55
C ARG A 209 -6.05 3.71 -18.83
N ALA A 210 -6.88 4.70 -19.12
CA ALA A 210 -7.65 4.75 -20.36
C ALA A 210 -6.74 4.78 -21.61
N GLU A 211 -5.65 5.56 -21.56
CA GLU A 211 -4.62 5.59 -22.62
C GLU A 211 -4.02 4.19 -22.86
N LEU A 212 -3.73 3.42 -21.80
CA LEU A 212 -3.24 2.03 -21.93
C LEU A 212 -4.26 1.11 -22.61
N VAL A 213 -5.53 1.20 -22.21
CA VAL A 213 -6.60 0.37 -22.80
C VAL A 213 -6.81 0.73 -24.26
N LYS A 214 -6.77 2.03 -24.60
CA LYS A 214 -6.83 2.51 -25.99
C LYS A 214 -5.67 1.99 -26.84
N ASP A 215 -4.48 1.85 -26.25
CA ASP A 215 -3.29 1.25 -26.90
C ASP A 215 -3.36 -0.29 -27.00
N GLY A 216 -4.50 -0.88 -26.62
CA GLY A 216 -4.80 -2.31 -26.72
C GLY A 216 -4.25 -3.16 -25.58
N TYR A 217 -3.81 -2.56 -24.46
CA TYR A 217 -3.42 -3.31 -23.28
C TYR A 217 -4.63 -3.76 -22.47
N ARG A 218 -4.52 -4.94 -21.85
CA ARG A 218 -5.52 -5.49 -20.92
C ARG A 218 -4.97 -5.38 -19.50
N ILE A 219 -5.59 -4.54 -18.68
CA ILE A 219 -5.17 -4.34 -17.30
C ILE A 219 -5.74 -5.49 -16.46
N VAL A 220 -4.92 -6.51 -16.19
CA VAL A 220 -5.36 -7.72 -15.46
C VAL A 220 -5.24 -7.58 -13.94
N GLY A 221 -4.44 -6.62 -13.48
CA GLY A 221 -4.31 -6.28 -12.06
C GLY A 221 -3.74 -4.89 -11.85
N ASN A 222 -4.03 -4.29 -10.70
CA ASN A 222 -3.56 -2.97 -10.31
C ASN A 222 -3.27 -2.95 -8.80
N ILE A 223 -2.08 -2.50 -8.41
CA ILE A 223 -1.66 -2.39 -7.01
C ILE A 223 -1.17 -0.98 -6.71
N GLY A 224 -1.62 -0.46 -5.57
CA GLY A 224 -1.31 0.88 -5.07
C GLY A 224 -1.52 0.97 -3.57
N ASP A 225 -0.90 1.94 -2.93
CA ASP A 225 -1.00 2.26 -1.50
C ASP A 225 -2.07 3.30 -1.23
N GLN A 226 -2.61 3.98 -2.25
CA GLN A 226 -3.70 4.93 -2.10
C GLN A 226 -4.96 4.43 -2.80
N TRP A 227 -6.13 4.77 -2.25
CA TRP A 227 -7.39 4.52 -2.95
C TRP A 227 -7.47 5.30 -4.27
N SER A 228 -6.74 6.42 -4.40
CA SER A 228 -6.64 7.15 -5.67
C SER A 228 -6.06 6.33 -6.82
N ASP A 229 -5.28 5.29 -6.52
CA ASP A 229 -4.64 4.44 -7.51
C ASP A 229 -5.61 3.37 -8.05
N LEU A 230 -6.62 3.06 -7.23
CA LEU A 230 -7.49 1.89 -7.36
C LEU A 230 -8.96 2.26 -7.62
N LEU A 231 -9.28 3.56 -7.65
CA LEU A 231 -10.60 4.11 -7.95
C LEU A 231 -10.61 4.82 -9.31
N GLY A 232 -11.81 5.13 -9.78
CA GLY A 232 -12.08 5.71 -11.10
C GLY A 232 -12.19 4.65 -12.18
N ASP A 233 -11.85 5.02 -13.42
CA ASP A 233 -12.07 4.16 -14.58
C ASP A 233 -10.86 3.29 -14.91
N TYR A 234 -11.10 2.17 -15.60
CA TYR A 234 -10.05 1.26 -16.09
C TYR A 234 -9.09 0.76 -15.00
N VAL A 235 -9.59 0.56 -13.78
CA VAL A 235 -8.77 0.12 -12.62
C VAL A 235 -8.20 -1.28 -12.76
N GLY A 236 -8.60 -2.03 -13.79
CA GLY A 236 -8.19 -3.41 -14.05
C GLY A 236 -9.19 -4.43 -13.51
N GLN A 237 -8.95 -5.69 -13.82
CA GLN A 237 -9.85 -6.79 -13.43
C GLN A 237 -9.89 -7.01 -11.90
N ARG A 238 -8.81 -6.68 -11.19
CA ARG A 238 -8.74 -6.72 -9.73
C ARG A 238 -7.74 -5.72 -9.18
N THR A 239 -8.08 -5.09 -8.07
CA THR A 239 -7.25 -4.12 -7.35
C THR A 239 -6.71 -4.69 -6.05
N PHE A 240 -5.54 -4.20 -5.63
CA PHE A 240 -4.86 -4.60 -4.40
C PHE A 240 -4.34 -3.35 -3.69
N LYS A 241 -4.78 -3.13 -2.44
CA LYS A 241 -4.42 -1.98 -1.60
C LYS A 241 -3.28 -2.37 -0.66
N LEU A 242 -2.11 -1.78 -0.84
CA LEU A 242 -1.04 -1.84 0.16
C LEU A 242 -1.35 -0.84 1.29
N PRO A 243 -0.92 -1.12 2.53
CA PRO A 243 -1.14 -0.21 3.64
C PRO A 243 -0.26 1.03 3.53
N ASP A 244 -0.84 2.20 3.76
CA ASP A 244 -0.13 3.45 3.97
C ASP A 244 -0.94 4.40 4.88
N PRO A 245 -0.60 4.45 6.18
CA PRO A 245 -1.18 5.38 7.12
C PRO A 245 -0.39 6.70 7.27
N MET A 246 0.66 6.94 6.46
CA MET A 246 1.50 8.13 6.60
C MET A 246 0.93 9.35 5.88
N TYR A 247 0.20 9.16 4.78
CA TYR A 247 -0.47 10.25 4.07
C TYR A 247 -1.73 9.79 3.32
N TYR A 248 -2.48 10.76 2.80
CA TYR A 248 -3.67 10.53 1.99
C TYR A 248 -3.63 11.33 0.70
N ILE A 249 -3.92 10.67 -0.42
CA ILE A 249 -4.04 11.29 -1.74
C ILE A 249 -5.44 11.02 -2.32
N ALA A 250 -6.08 12.09 -2.79
CA ALA A 250 -7.37 12.06 -3.49
C ALA A 250 -7.22 12.21 -5.00
#